data_AF-A0A947Z8W4-F1
#
_entry.id   AF-A0A947Z8W4-F1
#
_cell.length_a   1.000
_cell.length_b   1.000
_cell.length_c   1.000
_cell.angle_alpha   90.00
_cell.angle_beta   90.00
_cell.angle_gamma   90.00
#
_symmetry.space_group_name_H-M   'P 1'
#
loop_
_entity.id
_entity.type
_entity.pdbx_description
1 polymer ?
#
loop_
_entity_poly.entity_id
_entity_poly.type
_entity_poly.pdbx_seq_one_letter_code
_entity_poly.pdbx_strand_id
1 'polypeptide(L)'
;MTSTADRLFDPAFKTDPIIVEHASVAIDAVYNGLSLELDLTSDTISILDYYVTTVGKVDRSILFLLSSATGAYFGELMRRILGGVWVIPSEIDPFLWELRFSSCPMSIFPVAIAAEVLAREVVDEIDSSFCVAPSRVALMEEMLDKAIKVTEEEYFSFAGRVDAIEMGVDFLSRVEIALAEKVGVKPVVFGDEDPMLVACIPLSVMDAPAKPARKPRKKRSETE
;
A
#
# COMPACT_ATOMS: atom_id res chain seq x y z
N MET A 1 -8.12 -21.42 23.99
CA MET A 1 -8.47 -20.69 22.77
C MET A 1 -7.23 -19.88 22.41
N THR A 2 -6.44 -20.39 21.48
CA THR A 2 -5.21 -19.73 21.02
C THR A 2 -5.63 -18.52 20.20
N SER A 3 -5.07 -17.34 20.48
CA SER A 3 -5.43 -16.08 19.82
C SER A 3 -5.16 -16.20 18.32
N THR A 4 -6.02 -15.62 17.47
CA THR A 4 -5.79 -15.51 16.01
C THR A 4 -4.42 -14.87 15.70
N ALA A 5 -3.93 -14.02 16.61
CA ALA A 5 -2.57 -13.46 16.56
C ALA A 5 -1.46 -14.53 16.55
N ASP A 6 -1.59 -15.64 17.28
CA ASP A 6 -0.53 -16.65 17.41
C ASP A 6 -0.29 -17.47 16.14
N ARG A 7 -1.24 -17.45 15.18
CA ARG A 7 -1.13 -18.21 13.91
C ARG A 7 -0.57 -17.40 12.76
N LEU A 8 -0.48 -16.08 12.92
CA LEU A 8 -0.12 -15.21 11.81
C LEU A 8 1.40 -15.15 11.61
N PHE A 9 2.25 -15.37 12.62
CA PHE A 9 3.68 -15.03 12.51
C PHE A 9 4.58 -16.20 12.11
N ASP A 10 5.04 -16.21 10.85
CA ASP A 10 6.18 -17.02 10.42
C ASP A 10 7.46 -16.53 11.11
N PRO A 11 8.18 -17.37 11.88
CA PRO A 11 9.38 -16.98 12.62
C PRO A 11 10.58 -16.61 11.73
N ALA A 12 10.56 -16.88 10.42
CA ALA A 12 11.66 -16.55 9.51
C ALA A 12 11.78 -15.04 9.23
N PHE A 13 10.68 -14.28 9.35
CA PHE A 13 10.67 -12.83 9.19
C PHE A 13 9.98 -12.17 10.37
N LYS A 14 10.76 -11.57 11.26
CA LYS A 14 10.25 -10.87 12.43
C LYS A 14 9.56 -9.57 11.99
N THR A 15 8.23 -9.60 11.88
CA THR A 15 7.41 -8.39 11.70
C THR A 15 7.56 -7.49 12.93
N ASP A 16 7.53 -6.18 12.71
CA ASP A 16 7.58 -5.21 13.81
C ASP A 16 6.29 -5.29 14.67
N PRO A 17 6.39 -5.33 16.02
CA PRO A 17 5.23 -5.41 16.91
C PRO A 17 4.15 -4.35 16.66
N ILE A 18 4.52 -3.12 16.28
CA ILE A 18 3.51 -2.06 16.06
C ILE A 18 2.65 -2.35 14.82
N ILE A 19 3.25 -2.94 13.79
CA ILE A 19 2.53 -3.38 12.58
C ILE A 19 1.58 -4.52 12.92
N VAL A 20 2.04 -5.47 13.75
CA VAL A 20 1.22 -6.58 14.24
C VAL A 20 -0.02 -6.08 14.98
N GLU A 21 0.18 -5.14 15.90
CA GLU A 21 -0.92 -4.55 16.67
C GLU A 21 -1.94 -3.90 15.73
N HIS A 22 -1.50 -3.05 14.80
CA HIS A 22 -2.40 -2.36 13.88
C HIS A 22 -3.11 -3.32 12.91
N ALA A 23 -2.40 -4.31 12.38
CA ALA A 23 -3.01 -5.33 11.53
C ALA A 23 -4.08 -6.13 12.28
N SER A 24 -3.85 -6.44 13.57
CA SER A 24 -4.85 -7.15 14.39
C SER A 24 -6.13 -6.34 14.58
N VAL A 25 -6.04 -5.01 14.67
CA VAL A 25 -7.21 -4.11 14.71
C VAL A 25 -8.03 -4.23 13.43
N ALA A 26 -7.40 -4.33 12.26
CA ALA A 26 -8.13 -4.53 11.00
C ALA A 26 -8.84 -5.89 10.96
N ILE A 27 -8.15 -6.95 11.39
CA ILE A 27 -8.71 -8.31 11.47
C ILE A 27 -9.96 -8.31 12.37
N ASP A 28 -9.85 -7.73 13.57
CA ASP A 28 -10.96 -7.64 14.51
C ASP A 28 -12.10 -6.78 13.97
N ALA A 29 -11.79 -5.66 13.30
CA ALA A 29 -12.79 -4.77 12.72
C ALA A 29 -13.60 -5.47 11.61
N VAL A 30 -12.93 -6.24 10.74
CA VAL A 30 -13.58 -7.04 9.69
C VAL A 30 -14.42 -8.16 10.29
N TYR A 31 -13.87 -8.91 11.25
CA TYR A 31 -14.61 -9.99 11.90
C TYR A 31 -15.87 -9.48 12.61
N ASN A 32 -15.76 -8.39 13.35
CA ASN A 32 -16.90 -7.78 14.05
C ASN A 32 -17.92 -7.17 13.08
N GLY A 33 -17.47 -6.63 11.95
CA GLY A 33 -18.35 -6.00 10.95
C GLY A 33 -19.05 -7.00 10.03
N LEU A 34 -18.37 -8.08 9.64
CA LEU A 34 -18.81 -9.00 8.57
C LEU A 34 -18.92 -10.46 9.00
N SER A 35 -18.43 -10.84 10.18
CA SER A 35 -18.27 -12.25 10.61
C SER A 35 -17.43 -13.08 9.63
N LEU A 36 -16.44 -12.43 8.99
CA LEU A 36 -15.47 -13.05 8.09
C LEU A 36 -14.07 -12.91 8.69
N GLU A 37 -13.21 -13.90 8.44
CA GLU A 37 -11.84 -13.92 8.96
C GLU A 37 -10.86 -13.41 7.90
N LEU A 38 -9.90 -12.60 8.34
CA LEU A 38 -8.73 -12.21 7.57
C LEU A 38 -7.52 -12.99 8.06
N ASP A 39 -6.74 -13.57 7.13
CA ASP A 39 -5.68 -14.53 7.45
C ASP A 39 -4.30 -14.16 6.87
N LEU A 40 -4.16 -12.94 6.34
CA LEU A 40 -2.96 -12.45 5.65
C LEU A 40 -2.56 -13.31 4.43
N THR A 41 -3.56 -13.86 3.72
CA THR A 41 -3.40 -14.44 2.40
C THR A 41 -4.00 -13.54 1.32
N SER A 42 -3.59 -13.72 0.06
CA SER A 42 -4.15 -12.97 -1.07
C SER A 42 -5.67 -13.14 -1.17
N ASP A 43 -6.20 -14.30 -0.81
CA ASP A 43 -7.62 -14.62 -0.94
C ASP A 43 -8.51 -13.76 -0.01
N THR A 44 -7.94 -13.27 1.11
CA THR A 44 -8.68 -12.43 2.06
C THR A 44 -8.64 -10.93 1.71
N ILE A 45 -7.92 -10.52 0.65
CA ILE A 45 -7.90 -9.11 0.21
C ILE A 45 -9.27 -8.63 -0.28
N SER A 46 -10.00 -9.49 -0.98
CA SER A 46 -11.35 -9.17 -1.48
C SER A 46 -12.35 -8.97 -0.33
N ILE A 47 -12.12 -9.63 0.82
CA ILE A 47 -12.92 -9.43 2.02
C ILE A 47 -12.66 -8.03 2.59
N LEU A 48 -11.40 -7.59 2.62
CA LEU A 48 -11.04 -6.25 3.06
C LEU A 48 -11.64 -5.16 2.15
N ASP A 49 -11.61 -5.36 0.83
CA ASP A 49 -12.27 -4.44 -0.13
C ASP A 49 -13.78 -4.35 0.10
N TYR A 50 -14.42 -5.50 0.32
CA TYR A 50 -15.84 -5.54 0.63
C TYR A 50 -16.15 -4.85 1.96
N TYR A 51 -15.29 -5.02 2.97
CA TYR A 51 -15.41 -4.33 4.25
C TYR A 51 -15.34 -2.82 4.10
N VAL A 52 -14.29 -2.28 3.45
CA VAL A 52 -14.17 -0.84 3.20
C VAL A 52 -15.38 -0.31 2.44
N THR A 53 -15.86 -1.10 1.47
CA THR A 53 -17.05 -0.72 0.71
C THR A 53 -18.30 -0.65 1.56
N THR A 54 -18.45 -1.57 2.51
CA THR A 54 -19.57 -1.65 3.45
C THR A 54 -19.54 -0.53 4.48
N VAL A 55 -18.36 -0.19 5.01
CA VAL A 55 -18.18 0.93 5.95
C VAL A 55 -18.55 2.26 5.30
N GLY A 56 -18.24 2.43 4.01
CA GLY A 56 -18.58 3.63 3.27
C GLY A 56 -17.77 4.85 3.71
N LYS A 57 -18.32 6.05 3.51
CA LYS A 57 -17.59 7.30 3.82
C LYS A 57 -17.55 7.54 5.33
N VAL A 58 -16.35 7.60 5.86
CA VAL A 58 -16.08 7.89 7.29
C VAL A 58 -15.63 9.34 7.49
N ASP A 59 -15.73 9.82 8.73
CA ASP A 59 -15.10 11.09 9.10
C ASP A 59 -13.56 10.98 9.12
N ARG A 60 -12.88 12.13 9.19
CA ARG A 60 -11.42 12.19 9.08
C ARG A 60 -10.70 11.47 10.24
N SER A 61 -11.24 11.51 11.45
CA SER A 61 -10.63 10.82 12.60
C SER A 61 -10.70 9.31 12.44
N ILE A 62 -11.86 8.80 12.01
CA ILE A 62 -12.06 7.37 11.75
C ILE A 62 -11.25 6.93 10.54
N LEU A 63 -11.16 7.78 9.50
CA LEU A 63 -10.32 7.53 8.33
C LEU A 63 -8.90 7.21 8.77
N PHE A 64 -8.27 8.04 9.60
CA PHE A 64 -6.87 7.87 9.98
C PHE A 64 -6.66 6.59 10.80
N LEU A 65 -7.58 6.29 11.72
CA LEU A 65 -7.55 5.06 12.50
C LEU A 65 -7.71 3.81 11.64
N LEU A 66 -8.70 3.80 10.74
CA LEU A 66 -8.91 2.67 9.83
C LEU A 66 -7.76 2.54 8.83
N SER A 67 -7.17 3.65 8.38
CA SER A 67 -6.05 3.63 7.44
C SER A 67 -4.82 3.01 8.07
N SER A 68 -4.51 3.34 9.33
CA SER A 68 -3.36 2.72 10.02
C SER A 68 -3.57 1.22 10.22
N ALA A 69 -4.77 0.80 10.63
CA ALA A 69 -5.08 -0.61 10.83
C ALA A 69 -5.08 -1.40 9.51
N THR A 70 -5.88 -0.96 8.53
CA THR A 70 -6.02 -1.66 7.23
C THR A 70 -4.76 -1.56 6.39
N GLY A 71 -4.04 -0.44 6.47
CA GLY A 71 -2.73 -0.27 5.84
C GLY A 71 -1.65 -1.15 6.44
N ALA A 72 -1.61 -1.35 7.76
CA ALA A 72 -0.69 -2.29 8.40
C ALA A 72 -0.98 -3.73 7.97
N TYR A 73 -2.25 -4.13 7.93
CA TYR A 73 -2.66 -5.44 7.39
C TYR A 73 -2.25 -5.60 5.92
N PHE A 74 -2.55 -4.61 5.08
CA PHE A 74 -2.23 -4.61 3.65
C PHE A 74 -0.73 -4.69 3.39
N GLY A 75 0.07 -3.86 4.07
CA GLY A 75 1.52 -3.89 3.94
C GLY A 75 2.13 -5.20 4.43
N GLU A 76 1.61 -5.78 5.51
CA GLU A 76 2.09 -7.07 6.01
C GLU A 76 1.74 -8.21 5.06
N LEU A 77 0.56 -8.17 4.42
CA LEU A 77 0.21 -9.06 3.32
C LEU A 77 1.21 -8.92 2.17
N MET A 78 1.50 -7.69 1.71
CA MET A 78 2.47 -7.45 0.63
C MET A 78 3.87 -7.93 0.98
N ARG A 79 4.32 -7.70 2.22
CA ARG A 79 5.62 -8.19 2.70
C ARG A 79 5.71 -9.72 2.69
N ARG A 80 4.61 -10.44 2.93
CA ARG A 80 4.57 -11.92 2.86
C ARG A 80 4.64 -12.44 1.44
N ILE A 81 3.92 -11.78 0.53
CA ILE A 81 3.83 -12.19 -0.87
C ILE A 81 5.13 -11.86 -1.61
N LEU A 82 5.63 -10.63 -1.43
CA LEU A 82 6.71 -10.06 -2.24
C LEU A 82 8.05 -9.95 -1.51
N GLY A 83 8.06 -10.26 -0.21
CA GLY A 83 9.22 -9.99 0.65
C GLY A 83 9.37 -8.50 0.95
N GLY A 84 10.41 -8.17 1.72
CA GLY A 84 10.72 -6.78 2.07
C GLY A 84 10.82 -6.54 3.57
N VAL A 85 11.07 -5.28 3.91
CA VAL A 85 11.27 -4.80 5.27
C VAL A 85 10.41 -3.57 5.53
N TRP A 86 9.83 -3.51 6.71
CA TRP A 86 9.18 -2.32 7.20
C TRP A 86 10.22 -1.31 7.67
N VAL A 87 10.03 -0.05 7.28
CA VAL A 87 10.75 1.10 7.82
C VAL A 87 9.72 1.96 8.53
N ILE A 88 9.97 2.24 9.81
CA ILE A 88 9.03 2.91 10.71
C ILE A 88 9.72 4.17 11.25
N PRO A 89 9.71 5.29 10.51
CA PRO A 89 10.38 6.52 10.93
C PRO A 89 9.73 7.17 12.16
N SER A 90 8.46 6.87 12.41
CA SER A 90 7.67 7.42 13.51
C SER A 90 6.63 6.40 13.97
N GLU A 91 6.61 6.06 15.26
CA GLU A 91 5.52 5.27 15.84
C GLU A 91 4.22 6.07 15.99
N ILE A 92 4.32 7.42 15.95
CA ILE A 92 3.20 8.34 16.18
C ILE A 92 2.45 8.64 14.88
N ASP A 93 3.14 8.63 13.75
CA ASP A 93 2.57 8.97 12.44
C ASP A 93 2.65 7.77 11.48
N PRO A 94 1.60 6.92 11.43
CA PRO A 94 1.57 5.74 10.57
C PRO A 94 1.65 6.02 9.08
N PHE A 95 1.38 7.26 8.63
CA PHE A 95 1.48 7.61 7.21
C PHE A 95 2.92 7.63 6.69
N LEU A 96 3.91 7.69 7.60
CA LEU A 96 5.32 7.60 7.26
C LEU A 96 5.83 6.15 7.19
N TRP A 97 5.00 5.16 7.50
CA TRP A 97 5.41 3.76 7.47
C TRP A 97 5.58 3.29 6.04
N GLU A 98 6.78 2.80 5.77
CA GLU A 98 7.23 2.44 4.44
C GLU A 98 7.49 0.93 4.40
N LEU A 99 7.02 0.28 3.34
CA LEU A 99 7.42 -1.08 3.01
C LEU A 99 8.42 -1.03 1.86
N ARG A 100 9.65 -1.46 2.11
CA ARG A 100 10.73 -1.55 1.13
C ARG A 100 10.85 -2.98 0.61
N PHE A 101 10.76 -3.18 -0.70
CA PHE A 101 10.88 -4.51 -1.28
C PHE A 101 12.35 -4.94 -1.35
N SER A 102 12.62 -6.20 -1.02
CA SER A 102 14.00 -6.71 -0.99
C SER A 102 14.54 -7.09 -2.36
N SER A 103 13.64 -7.31 -3.34
CA SER A 103 13.97 -7.81 -4.66
C SER A 103 14.15 -6.71 -5.72
N CYS A 104 13.85 -5.45 -5.39
CA CYS A 104 13.97 -4.32 -6.29
C CYS A 104 14.04 -2.99 -5.52
N PRO A 105 14.57 -1.91 -6.13
CA PRO A 105 14.68 -0.62 -5.45
C PRO A 105 13.36 0.16 -5.54
N MET A 106 12.30 -0.42 -4.98
CA MET A 106 10.95 0.14 -4.89
C MET A 106 10.42 0.04 -3.46
N SER A 107 9.61 1.01 -3.07
CA SER A 107 8.87 1.02 -1.81
C SER A 107 7.49 1.64 -1.96
N ILE A 108 6.65 1.39 -0.97
CA ILE A 108 5.29 1.91 -0.88
C ILE A 108 4.99 2.41 0.54
N PHE A 109 3.91 3.19 0.68
CA PHE A 109 3.37 3.64 1.96
C PHE A 109 1.99 3.01 2.20
N PRO A 110 1.91 1.80 2.80
CA PRO A 110 0.67 1.03 2.87
C PRO A 110 -0.48 1.76 3.57
N VAL A 111 -0.17 2.56 4.60
CA VAL A 111 -1.16 3.37 5.34
C VAL A 111 -1.70 4.52 4.50
N ALA A 112 -0.85 5.15 3.69
CA ALA A 112 -1.27 6.19 2.77
C ALA A 112 -2.18 5.64 1.66
N ILE A 113 -1.83 4.48 1.10
CA ILE A 113 -2.68 3.77 0.13
C ILE A 113 -4.04 3.43 0.75
N ALA A 114 -4.05 2.89 1.97
CA ALA A 114 -5.29 2.55 2.67
C ALA A 114 -6.20 3.78 2.87
N ALA A 115 -5.63 4.95 3.18
CA ALA A 115 -6.42 6.17 3.31
C ALA A 115 -7.11 6.59 2.02
N GLU A 116 -6.44 6.48 0.87
CA GLU A 116 -7.05 6.76 -0.42
C GLU A 116 -8.15 5.75 -0.77
N VAL A 117 -7.92 4.46 -0.50
CA VAL A 117 -8.91 3.40 -0.72
C VAL A 117 -10.16 3.64 0.15
N LEU A 118 -9.98 3.94 1.44
CA LEU A 118 -11.07 4.26 2.36
C LEU A 118 -11.80 5.56 1.98
N ALA A 119 -11.07 6.59 1.54
CA ALA A 119 -11.65 7.87 1.14
C ALA A 119 -12.33 7.80 -0.24
N ARG A 120 -11.89 6.87 -1.10
CA ARG A 120 -12.20 6.79 -2.54
C ARG A 120 -11.92 8.09 -3.28
N GLU A 121 -10.85 8.77 -2.87
CA GLU A 121 -10.35 9.98 -3.48
C GLU A 121 -8.88 10.16 -3.10
N VAL A 122 -8.14 10.89 -3.94
CA VAL A 122 -6.77 11.32 -3.60
C VAL A 122 -6.83 12.30 -2.43
N VAL A 123 -6.07 12.00 -1.38
CA VAL A 123 -5.97 12.83 -0.18
C VAL A 123 -4.75 13.73 -0.28
N ASP A 124 -4.96 15.02 -0.54
CA ASP A 124 -3.89 15.99 -0.90
C ASP A 124 -2.72 16.11 0.09
N GLU A 125 -2.93 15.70 1.35
CA GLU A 125 -1.95 15.83 2.45
C GLU A 125 -1.18 14.52 2.71
N ILE A 126 -1.49 13.45 1.97
CA ILE A 126 -0.98 12.10 2.17
C ILE A 126 -0.33 11.64 0.87
N ASP A 127 0.94 11.24 0.94
CA ASP A 127 1.65 10.72 -0.23
C ASP A 127 1.48 9.19 -0.30
N SER A 128 0.63 8.73 -1.23
CA SER A 128 0.38 7.32 -1.53
C SER A 128 1.21 6.80 -2.71
N SER A 129 2.10 7.64 -3.26
CA SER A 129 2.88 7.34 -4.45
C SER A 129 3.80 6.14 -4.20
N PHE A 130 4.10 5.38 -5.26
CA PHE A 130 5.18 4.42 -5.15
C PHE A 130 6.51 5.14 -5.25
N CYS A 131 7.46 4.72 -4.44
CA CYS A 131 8.79 5.26 -4.39
C CYS A 131 9.71 4.33 -5.16
N VAL A 132 10.45 4.85 -6.13
CA VAL A 132 11.42 4.07 -6.90
C VAL A 132 12.76 4.80 -6.91
N ALA A 133 13.85 4.03 -6.89
CA ALA A 133 15.18 4.63 -6.98
C ALA A 133 15.31 5.50 -8.24
N PRO A 134 15.97 6.67 -8.16
CA PRO A 134 16.09 7.62 -9.28
C PRO A 134 16.61 6.97 -10.57
N SER A 135 17.52 6.01 -10.44
CA SER A 135 18.13 5.29 -11.57
C SER A 135 17.19 4.31 -12.29
N ARG A 136 15.96 4.13 -11.81
CA ARG A 136 14.93 3.23 -12.35
C ARG A 136 13.64 3.93 -12.74
N VAL A 137 13.45 5.19 -12.35
CA VAL A 137 12.24 5.99 -12.65
C VAL A 137 11.91 5.94 -14.15
N ALA A 138 12.86 6.29 -15.02
CA ALA A 138 12.61 6.33 -16.47
C ALA A 138 12.21 4.97 -17.06
N LEU A 139 12.75 3.86 -16.53
CA LEU A 139 12.37 2.51 -16.96
C LEU A 139 10.96 2.15 -16.50
N MET A 140 10.60 2.57 -15.28
CA MET A 140 9.26 2.36 -14.74
C MET A 140 8.23 3.17 -15.52
N GLU A 141 8.50 4.44 -15.81
CA GLU A 141 7.65 5.29 -16.65
C GLU A 141 7.43 4.68 -18.04
N GLU A 142 8.48 4.18 -18.70
CA GLU A 142 8.35 3.52 -20.01
C GLU A 142 7.49 2.25 -19.96
N MET A 143 7.56 1.51 -18.84
CA MET A 143 6.73 0.33 -18.61
C MET A 143 5.26 0.74 -18.42
N LEU A 144 5.01 1.75 -17.57
CA LEU A 144 3.67 2.26 -17.26
C LEU A 144 2.98 2.87 -18.49
N ASP A 145 3.72 3.53 -19.38
CA ASP A 145 3.21 4.05 -20.64
C ASP A 145 2.62 2.95 -21.56
N LYS A 146 3.08 1.71 -21.39
CA LYS A 146 2.61 0.54 -22.14
C LYS A 146 1.56 -0.26 -21.36
N ALA A 147 1.39 0.02 -20.07
CA ALA A 147 0.45 -0.68 -19.22
C ALA A 147 -1.00 -0.29 -19.54
N ILE A 148 -1.93 -1.18 -19.21
CA ILE A 148 -3.36 -0.88 -19.30
C ILE A 148 -3.70 0.12 -18.20
N LYS A 149 -4.42 1.19 -18.56
CA LYS A 149 -4.93 2.14 -17.57
C LYS A 149 -5.96 1.45 -16.69
N VAL A 150 -5.75 1.53 -15.37
CA VAL A 150 -6.72 1.06 -14.38
C VAL A 150 -7.91 2.00 -14.29
N THR A 151 -9.07 1.43 -13.99
CA THR A 151 -10.27 2.19 -13.67
C THR A 151 -10.14 2.85 -12.29
N GLU A 152 -11.01 3.84 -12.01
CA GLU A 152 -11.08 4.48 -10.68
C GLU A 152 -11.44 3.48 -9.57
N GLU A 153 -12.29 2.49 -9.88
CA GLU A 153 -12.67 1.44 -8.95
C GLU A 153 -11.48 0.55 -8.59
N GLU A 154 -10.70 0.13 -9.59
CA GLU A 154 -9.48 -0.64 -9.38
C GLU A 154 -8.44 0.19 -8.61
N TYR A 155 -8.28 1.48 -8.94
CA TYR A 155 -7.34 2.38 -8.28
C TYR A 155 -7.63 2.56 -6.78
N PHE A 156 -8.92 2.67 -6.41
CA PHE A 156 -9.37 2.80 -5.02
C PHE A 156 -9.82 1.46 -4.41
N SER A 157 -9.20 0.36 -4.82
CA SER A 157 -9.35 -0.96 -4.20
C SER A 157 -8.01 -1.49 -3.72
N PHE A 158 -8.00 -2.25 -2.63
CA PHE A 158 -6.81 -2.96 -2.19
C PHE A 158 -6.39 -4.02 -3.21
N ALA A 159 -7.32 -4.79 -3.78
CA ALA A 159 -7.01 -5.79 -4.79
C ALA A 159 -6.31 -5.18 -6.03
N GLY A 160 -6.86 -4.09 -6.58
CA GLY A 160 -6.22 -3.41 -7.72
C GLY A 160 -4.85 -2.81 -7.37
N ARG A 161 -4.65 -2.38 -6.11
CA ARG A 161 -3.34 -1.95 -5.62
C ARG A 161 -2.36 -3.11 -5.48
N VAL A 162 -2.80 -4.30 -5.05
CA VAL A 162 -1.97 -5.52 -5.06
C VAL A 162 -1.46 -5.76 -6.47
N ASP A 163 -2.35 -5.88 -7.46
CA ASP A 163 -1.99 -6.19 -8.84
C ASP A 163 -0.96 -5.22 -9.42
N ALA A 164 -1.15 -3.92 -9.14
CA ALA A 164 -0.23 -2.87 -9.59
C ALA A 164 1.14 -2.93 -8.92
N ILE A 165 1.17 -3.21 -7.62
CA ILE A 165 2.42 -3.36 -6.86
C ILE A 165 3.16 -4.61 -7.32
N GLU A 166 2.47 -5.74 -7.47
CA GLU A 166 3.05 -6.98 -7.97
C GLU A 166 3.67 -6.81 -9.36
N MET A 167 2.96 -6.13 -10.27
CA MET A 167 3.47 -5.81 -11.61
C MET A 167 4.76 -4.96 -11.54
N GLY A 168 4.76 -3.91 -10.71
CA GLY A 168 5.91 -3.03 -10.55
C GLY A 168 7.13 -3.76 -9.95
N VAL A 169 6.90 -4.57 -8.92
CA VAL A 169 7.94 -5.35 -8.24
C VAL A 169 8.49 -6.44 -9.17
N ASP A 170 7.65 -7.23 -9.86
CA ASP A 170 8.11 -8.26 -10.80
C ASP A 170 8.95 -7.63 -11.93
N PHE A 171 8.49 -6.52 -12.50
CA PHE A 171 9.22 -5.82 -13.55
C PHE A 171 10.61 -5.36 -13.08
N LEU A 172 10.68 -4.61 -11.97
CA LEU A 172 11.96 -4.09 -11.49
C LEU A 172 12.89 -5.20 -10.98
N SER A 173 12.36 -6.25 -10.37
CA SER A 173 13.15 -7.41 -9.96
C SER A 173 13.82 -8.09 -11.16
N ARG A 174 13.11 -8.25 -12.28
CA ARG A 174 13.71 -8.78 -13.52
C ARG A 174 14.80 -7.87 -14.07
N VAL A 175 14.62 -6.55 -13.98
CA VAL A 175 15.65 -5.58 -14.37
C VAL A 175 16.91 -5.76 -13.52
N GLU A 176 16.78 -5.85 -12.19
CA GLU A 176 17.92 -6.04 -11.28
C GLU A 176 18.64 -7.38 -11.52
N ILE A 177 17.89 -8.46 -11.75
CA ILE A 177 18.48 -9.77 -12.10
C ILE A 177 19.29 -9.67 -13.39
N ALA A 178 18.71 -9.08 -14.45
CA ALA A 178 19.40 -8.96 -15.74
C ALA A 178 20.64 -8.06 -15.66
N LEU A 179 20.63 -7.01 -14.82
CA LEU A 179 21.79 -6.16 -14.58
C LEU A 179 22.90 -6.92 -13.84
N ALA A 180 22.54 -7.69 -12.81
CA ALA A 180 23.50 -8.49 -12.06
C ALA A 180 24.16 -9.56 -12.95
N GLU A 181 23.38 -10.25 -13.79
CA GLU A 181 23.87 -11.24 -14.75
C GLU A 181 24.87 -10.64 -15.74
N LYS A 182 24.58 -9.45 -16.29
CA LYS A 182 25.49 -8.75 -17.22
C LYS A 182 26.85 -8.42 -16.59
N VAL A 183 26.89 -8.16 -15.30
CA VAL A 183 28.11 -7.83 -14.55
C VAL A 183 28.76 -9.08 -13.95
N GLY A 184 28.09 -10.24 -14.00
CA GLY A 184 28.58 -11.50 -13.43
C GLY A 184 28.54 -11.52 -11.89
N VAL A 185 27.64 -10.75 -11.28
CA VAL A 185 27.44 -10.67 -9.83
C VAL A 185 26.08 -11.25 -9.45
N LYS A 186 25.87 -11.50 -8.16
CA LYS A 186 24.54 -11.88 -7.64
C LYS A 186 23.61 -10.66 -7.62
N PRO A 187 22.29 -10.84 -7.79
CA PRO A 187 21.32 -9.76 -7.62
C PRO A 187 21.45 -9.11 -6.24
N VAL A 188 21.33 -7.78 -6.21
CA VAL A 188 21.31 -7.02 -4.97
C VAL A 188 20.04 -7.37 -4.20
N VAL A 189 20.19 -7.61 -2.90
CA VAL A 189 19.06 -7.69 -1.98
C VAL A 189 19.01 -6.37 -1.24
N PHE A 190 17.93 -5.63 -1.43
CA PHE A 190 17.74 -4.31 -0.86
C PHE A 190 17.31 -4.44 0.61
N GLY A 191 17.95 -3.68 1.49
CA GLY A 191 17.73 -3.69 2.94
C GLY A 191 17.18 -2.36 3.48
N ASP A 192 17.05 -2.28 4.80
CA ASP A 192 16.60 -1.09 5.54
C ASP A 192 17.56 0.10 5.41
N GLU A 193 18.87 -0.16 5.34
CA GLU A 193 19.89 0.90 5.18
C GLU A 193 20.33 1.16 3.72
N ASP A 194 19.61 0.63 2.72
CA ASP A 194 20.06 0.79 1.33
C ASP A 194 19.95 2.25 0.86
N PRO A 195 21.08 2.91 0.52
CA PRO A 195 21.08 4.32 0.13
C PRO A 195 20.31 4.60 -1.16
N MET A 196 20.07 3.57 -2.01
CA MET A 196 19.23 3.73 -3.20
C MET A 196 17.75 3.96 -2.86
N LEU A 197 17.30 3.49 -1.70
CA LEU A 197 15.93 3.65 -1.21
C LEU A 197 15.76 4.89 -0.33
N VAL A 198 16.83 5.43 0.23
CA VAL A 198 16.83 6.69 1.01
C VAL A 198 16.58 7.92 0.11
N ALA A 199 16.89 7.80 -1.19
CA ALA A 199 16.71 8.85 -2.20
C ALA A 199 15.55 8.56 -3.17
N CYS A 200 14.56 7.77 -2.75
CA CYS A 200 13.41 7.42 -3.57
C CYS A 200 12.67 8.67 -4.07
N ILE A 201 12.27 8.63 -5.33
CA ILE A 201 11.44 9.67 -5.96
C ILE A 201 10.01 9.12 -6.04
N PRO A 202 8.99 9.88 -5.58
CA PRO A 202 7.61 9.48 -5.77
C PRO A 202 7.32 9.43 -7.28
N LEU A 203 6.97 8.25 -7.77
CA LEU A 203 6.39 8.11 -9.09
C LEU A 203 4.90 8.44 -8.99
N SER A 204 4.42 9.27 -9.90
CA SER A 204 2.98 9.34 -10.17
C SER A 204 2.64 8.11 -11.03
N VAL A 205 2.63 6.93 -10.41
CA VAL A 205 2.57 5.60 -11.08
C VAL A 205 1.23 5.40 -11.80
N MET A 206 0.24 6.18 -11.41
CA MET A 206 -1.12 6.12 -11.91
C MET A 206 -1.56 7.56 -11.99
N ASP A 207 -1.90 8.03 -13.18
CA ASP A 207 -2.69 9.26 -13.31
C ASP A 207 -3.92 9.04 -12.43
N ALA A 208 -3.93 9.62 -11.23
CA ALA A 208 -5.12 9.58 -10.41
C ALA A 208 -6.27 10.10 -11.26
N PRO A 209 -7.44 9.44 -11.24
CA PRO A 209 -8.57 9.89 -12.03
C PRO A 209 -8.80 11.37 -11.74
N ALA A 210 -8.84 12.18 -12.81
CA ALA A 210 -8.89 13.63 -12.68
C ALA A 210 -10.05 14.00 -11.73
N LYS A 211 -9.74 14.70 -10.62
CA LYS A 211 -10.75 15.10 -9.62
C LYS A 211 -11.96 15.68 -10.35
N PRO A 212 -13.17 15.11 -10.21
CA PRO A 212 -14.36 15.71 -10.81
C PRO A 212 -14.49 17.12 -10.22
N ALA A 213 -14.52 18.12 -11.09
CA ALA A 213 -14.60 19.52 -10.70
C ALA A 213 -15.72 19.69 -9.66
N ARG A 214 -15.37 20.07 -8.43
CA ARG A 214 -16.33 20.34 -7.35
C ARG A 214 -17.35 21.36 -7.88
N LYS A 215 -18.57 20.90 -8.17
CA LYS A 215 -19.66 21.79 -8.58
C LYS A 215 -19.79 22.87 -7.49
N PRO A 216 -19.79 24.16 -7.84
CA PRO A 216 -19.90 25.23 -6.86
C PRO A 216 -21.19 25.01 -6.06
N ARG A 217 -21.03 24.89 -4.75
CA ARG A 217 -22.12 24.73 -3.79
C ARG A 217 -23.07 25.92 -4.01
N LYS A 218 -24.24 25.66 -4.63
CA LYS A 218 -25.28 26.69 -4.80
C LYS A 218 -25.57 27.26 -3.41
N LYS A 219 -25.19 28.51 -3.19
CA LYS A 219 -25.65 29.28 -2.02
C LYS A 219 -27.17 29.19 -2.04
N ARG A 220 -27.78 28.55 -1.03
CA ARG A 220 -29.19 28.73 -0.74
C ARG A 220 -29.33 30.23 -0.48
N SER A 221 -29.96 30.93 -1.40
CA SER A 221 -30.54 32.23 -1.14
C SER A 221 -31.59 32.03 -0.05
N GLU A 222 -31.30 32.53 1.14
CA GLU A 222 -32.34 32.96 2.06
C GLU A 222 -33.16 34.01 1.31
N THR A 223 -34.47 33.79 1.25
CA THR A 223 -35.43 34.81 0.85
C THR A 223 -36.58 34.68 1.82
N GLU A 224 -36.93 35.84 2.35
CA GLU A 224 -37.85 36.19 3.43
C GLU A 224 -39.20 35.47 3.41
#